data_AF-A0A6I1JDE3-F1
#
_entry.id   AF-A0A6I1JDE3-F1
#
_cell.length_a   1.000
_cell.length_b   1.000
_cell.length_c   1.000
_cell.angle_alpha   90.00
_cell.angle_beta   90.00
_cell.angle_gamma   90.00
#
_symmetry.space_group_name_H-M   'P 1'
#
loop_
_entity.id
_entity.type
_entity.pdbx_description
1 polymer ?
#
loop_
_entity_poly.entity_id
_entity_poly.type
_entity_poly.pdbx_seq_one_letter_code
_entity_poly.pdbx_strand_id
1 'polypeptide(L)' 'MKVRMIQCQAGVDFVRNPGDVLDVPDAEAARMIEAGIATPLRDPPVETTTPVRAAETTSTKRKKG' A
#
# COMPACT_ATOMS: atom_id res chain seq x y z
N MET A 1 -1.28 -12.72 -4.75
CA MET A 1 0.07 -12.43 -4.20
C MET A 1 0.48 -11.07 -4.70
N LYS A 2 0.96 -10.21 -3.79
CA LYS A 2 1.37 -8.86 -4.18
C LYS A 2 2.82 -8.84 -4.66
N VAL A 3 3.04 -8.16 -5.77
CA VAL A 3 4.38 -7.92 -6.32
C VAL A 3 4.57 -6.44 -6.60
N ARG A 4 5.81 -5.96 -6.47
CA ARG A 4 6.22 -4.61 -6.83
C ARG A 4 7.00 -4.65 -8.13
N MET A 5 6.55 -3.93 -9.14
CA MET A 5 7.24 -3.82 -10.43
C MET A 5 8.64 -3.24 -10.24
N ILE A 6 9.63 -3.83 -10.90
CA ILE A 6 11.00 -3.28 -11.02
C ILE A 6 11.18 -2.62 -12.39
N GLN A 7 10.50 -3.14 -13.42
CA GLN A 7 10.60 -2.68 -14.79
C GLN A 7 9.27 -2.10 -15.28
N CYS A 8 9.30 -1.29 -16.34
CA CYS A 8 8.08 -0.86 -17.02
C CYS A 8 7.49 -2.03 -17.83
N GLN A 9 6.18 -2.24 -17.73
CA GLN A 9 5.46 -3.20 -18.57
C GLN A 9 4.22 -2.52 -19.17
N ALA A 10 4.15 -2.42 -20.48
CA ALA A 10 2.99 -1.91 -21.19
C ALA A 10 2.33 -3.03 -22.00
N GLY A 11 1.02 -3.19 -21.83
CA GLY A 11 0.15 -4.03 -22.64
C GLY A 11 -0.90 -3.18 -23.34
N VAL A 12 -1.79 -3.82 -24.09
CA VAL A 12 -2.82 -3.14 -24.89
C VAL A 12 -3.78 -2.32 -24.01
N ASP A 13 -4.05 -2.80 -22.78
CA ASP A 13 -5.01 -2.17 -21.86
C ASP A 13 -4.39 -1.77 -20.52
N PHE A 14 -3.07 -1.84 -20.36
CA PHE A 14 -2.42 -1.53 -19.08
C PHE A 14 -1.01 -0.98 -19.25
N VAL A 15 -0.64 -0.07 -18.35
CA VAL A 15 0.73 0.40 -18.18
C VAL A 15 1.09 0.22 -16.72
N ARG A 16 2.17 -0.51 -16.47
CA ARG A 16 2.73 -0.76 -15.14
C ARG A 16 4.10 -0.15 -15.09
N ASN A 17 4.29 0.77 -14.16
CA ASN A 17 5.54 1.48 -13.99
C ASN A 17 6.37 0.83 -12.87
N PRO A 18 7.70 0.99 -12.88
CA PRO A 18 8.54 0.60 -11.77
C PRO A 18 8.03 1.24 -10.47
N GLY A 19 7.90 0.42 -9.43
CA GLY A 19 7.35 0.81 -8.14
C GLY A 19 5.86 0.56 -7.96
N ASP A 20 5.12 0.28 -9.05
CA ASP A 20 3.71 -0.07 -8.99
C ASP A 20 3.49 -1.41 -8.26
N VAL A 21 2.39 -1.50 -7.50
CA VAL A 21 2.06 -2.68 -6.69
C VAL A 21 0.84 -3.35 -7.29
N LEU A 22 1.01 -4.61 -7.67
CA LEU A 22 -0.05 -5.40 -8.28
C LEU A 22 -0.35 -6.61 -7.43
N ASP A 23 -1.64 -6.93 -7.30
CA ASP A 23 -2.07 -8.23 -6.82
C ASP A 23 -2.34 -9.13 -8.03
N VAL A 24 -1.53 -10.16 -8.17
CA VAL A 24 -1.59 -11.13 -9.28
C VAL A 24 -1.65 -12.56 -8.72
N PRO A 25 -2.10 -13.55 -9.50
CA PRO A 25 -2.07 -14.95 -9.09
C PRO A 25 -0.65 -15.42 -8.79
N ASP A 26 -0.48 -16.32 -7.83
CA ASP A 26 0.84 -16.84 -7.42
C ASP A 26 1.68 -17.40 -8.57
N ALA A 27 1.06 -18.10 -9.52
CA ALA A 27 1.75 -18.65 -10.69
C ALA A 27 2.35 -17.55 -11.59
N GLU A 28 1.65 -16.43 -11.74
CA GLU A 28 2.12 -15.29 -12.52
C GLU A 28 3.15 -14.46 -11.73
N ALA A 29 2.91 -14.27 -10.42
CA ALA A 29 3.87 -13.64 -9.52
C ALA A 29 5.22 -14.37 -9.58
N ALA A 30 5.23 -15.70 -9.50
CA ALA A 30 6.44 -16.52 -9.59
C ALA A 30 7.19 -16.25 -10.91
N ARG A 31 6.49 -16.28 -12.06
CA ARG A 31 7.10 -15.97 -13.35
C ARG A 31 7.70 -14.57 -13.42
N MET A 32 6.99 -13.58 -12.91
CA MET A 32 7.46 -12.19 -12.89
C MET A 32 8.68 -12.00 -11.99
N ILE A 33 8.74 -12.72 -10.87
CA ILE A 33 9.86 -12.68 -9.93
C ILE A 33 11.07 -13.42 -10.50
N GLU A 34 10.88 -14.62 -11.05
CA GLU A 34 11.95 -15.42 -11.69
C GLU A 34 12.55 -14.70 -12.90
N ALA A 35 11.72 -13.98 -13.67
CA ALA A 35 12.17 -13.17 -14.80
C ALA A 35 12.80 -11.83 -14.39
N GLY A 36 12.82 -11.47 -13.11
CA GLY A 36 13.37 -10.20 -12.62
C GLY A 36 12.56 -8.97 -13.04
N ILE A 37 11.27 -9.14 -13.32
CA ILE A 37 10.35 -8.06 -13.73
C ILE A 37 9.73 -7.39 -12.49
N ALA A 38 9.48 -8.18 -11.44
CA ALA A 38 8.88 -7.71 -10.18
C ALA A 38 9.54 -8.36 -8.96
N THR A 39 9.43 -7.73 -7.79
CA THR A 39 9.82 -8.33 -6.51
C THR A 39 8.58 -8.73 -5.71
N PRO A 40 8.65 -9.80 -4.88
CA PRO A 40 7.57 -10.11 -3.96
C PRO A 40 7.43 -8.99 -2.94
N LEU A 41 6.24 -8.41 -2.84
CA LEU A 41 5.93 -7.45 -1.79
C LEU A 41 5.45 -8.24 -0.57
N ARG A 42 6.34 -8.49 0.39
CA ARG A 42 5.90 -8.85 1.73
C ARG A 42 5.26 -7.61 2.33
N ASP A 43 3.93 -7.63 2.53
CA ASP A 43 3.29 -6.64 3.38
C ASP A 43 4.10 -6.61 4.70
N PRO A 44 4.68 -5.47 5.12
CA PRO A 44 5.18 -5.37 6.47
C PRO A 44 4.00 -5.67 7.40
N PRO A 45 4.22 -6.33 8.56
CA PRO A 45 3.15 -6.49 9.53
C PRO A 45 2.55 -5.10 9.75
N VAL A 46 1.23 -4.98 9.54
CA VAL A 46 0.50 -3.72 9.64
C VAL A 46 0.79 -3.13 11.01
N GLU A 47 1.70 -2.16 11.08
CA GLU A 47 1.82 -1.30 12.25
C GLU A 47 0.53 -0.51 12.30
N THR A 48 -0.40 -1.04 13.07
CA THR A 48 -1.70 -0.43 13.31
C THR A 48 -1.40 0.78 14.18
N THR A 49 -1.13 1.93 13.56
CA THR A 49 -1.14 3.19 14.30
C THR A 49 -2.60 3.46 14.67
N THR A 50 -2.99 2.96 15.84
CA THR A 50 -4.23 3.36 16.48
C THR A 50 -4.20 4.87 16.59
N PRO A 51 -5.18 5.62 16.05
CA PRO A 51 -5.30 7.02 16.42
C PRO A 51 -5.49 7.04 17.94
N VAL A 52 -4.50 7.56 18.66
CA VAL A 52 -4.66 7.93 20.07
C VAL A 52 -5.90 8.82 20.11
N ARG A 53 -6.97 8.32 20.74
CA ARG A 53 -8.10 9.15 21.15
C ARG A 53 -7.54 10.25 22.05
N ALA A 54 -7.46 11.47 21.54
CA ALA A 54 -7.17 12.65 22.33
C ALA A 54 -8.43 13.51 22.42
N ALA A 55 -9.08 13.38 23.58
CA ALA A 55 -9.85 14.38 24.31
C ALA A 55 -11.11 14.96 23.65
N GLU A 56 -12.26 14.42 24.09
CA GLU A 56 -13.39 15.26 24.48
C GLU A 56 -12.88 16.36 25.43
N THR A 57 -12.94 17.61 25.01
CA THR A 57 -12.97 18.74 25.95
C THR A 57 -14.25 19.53 25.74
N THR A 58 -15.30 19.09 26.44
CA THR A 58 -16.32 20.00 26.95
C THR A 58 -15.63 21.09 27.76
N SER A 59 -15.74 22.36 27.34
CA SER A 59 -15.70 23.56 28.18
C SER A 59 -15.83 24.83 27.34
N THR A 60 -17.02 25.15 26.84
CA THR A 60 -17.37 26.55 26.52
C THR A 60 -17.74 27.28 27.82
N LYS A 61 -16.72 27.74 28.55
CA LYS A 61 -16.88 28.69 29.66
C LYS A 61 -16.70 30.09 29.13
N ARG A 62 -17.75 30.93 29.14
CA ARG A 62 -17.65 32.34 29.59
C ARG A 62 -18.95 32.81 30.25
N LYS A 63 -18.81 33.12 31.54
CA LYS A 63 -19.75 33.85 32.40
C LYS A 63 -19.17 35.24 32.65
N LYS A 64 -20.05 36.24 32.56
CA LYS A 64 -20.05 37.61 33.12
C LYS A 64 -19.03 38.66 32.63
N GLY A 65 -19.60 39.74 32.12
CA GLY A 65 -19.26 41.14 32.36
C GLY A 65 -20.55 41.93 32.24
#